data_AF-A0A3P7PX36-F1
#
_entry.id   AF-A0A3P7PX36-F1
#
_cell.length_a   1.000
_cell.length_b   1.000
_cell.length_c   1.000
_cell.angle_alpha   90.00
_cell.angle_beta   90.00
_cell.angle_gamma   90.00
#
_symmetry.space_group_name_H-M   'P 1'
#
loop_
_entity.id
_entity.type
_entity.pdbx_description
1 polymer ?
#
loop_
_entity_poly.entity_id
_entity_poly.type
_entity_poly.pdbx_seq_one_letter_code
_entity_poly.pdbx_strand_id
1 'polypeptide(L)'
;MTNCTVWLKEDLPERFHLKQSYRMPPVFLLADTGYLINTQKNQYTSDPNKKGMRGNHGYDNKDPLMHPFMVAMGPDIKVMEGIQHMEQIDIYPLICGLLGLQRPNRIDGRLQRVVPFMKTPPSEEFMRVFQKYETGIMTHS
;
A
#
# COMPACT_ATOMS: atom_id res chain seq x y z
N MET A 1 27.48 5.93 -5.66
CA MET A 1 26.84 4.59 -5.77
C MET A 1 25.76 4.73 -6.82
N THR A 2 25.72 3.85 -7.83
CA THR A 2 24.97 4.13 -9.07
C THR A 2 23.67 3.33 -9.21
N ASN A 3 23.29 2.48 -8.25
CA ASN A 3 22.09 1.62 -8.32
C ASN A 3 21.31 1.50 -7.00
N CYS A 4 21.48 2.48 -6.11
CA CYS A 4 20.72 2.59 -4.88
C CYS A 4 20.64 4.04 -4.45
N THR A 5 19.51 4.40 -3.84
CA THR A 5 19.33 5.69 -3.18
C THR A 5 19.37 5.50 -1.67
N VAL A 6 20.02 6.44 -0.98
CA VAL A 6 20.23 6.39 0.47
C VAL A 6 19.68 7.65 1.09
N TRP A 7 18.93 7.48 2.16
CA TRP A 7 18.41 8.58 2.98
C TRP A 7 18.76 8.36 4.45
N LEU A 8 19.01 9.45 5.17
CA LEU A 8 18.77 9.46 6.60
C LEU A 8 17.26 9.39 6.84
N LYS A 9 16.84 8.86 7.98
CA LYS A 9 15.42 8.67 8.32
C LYS A 9 14.62 9.97 8.17
N GLU A 10 15.18 11.10 8.60
CA GLU A 10 14.59 12.44 8.52
C GLU A 10 14.35 12.89 7.06
N ASP A 11 15.25 12.52 6.15
CA ASP A 11 15.22 12.90 4.74
C ASP A 11 14.39 11.95 3.87
N LEU A 12 13.92 10.82 4.45
CA LEU A 12 13.12 9.85 3.71
C LEU A 12 11.83 10.52 3.18
N PRO A 13 11.49 10.34 1.88
CA PRO A 13 10.28 10.93 1.32
C PRO A 13 9.02 10.53 2.07
N GLU A 14 8.17 11.51 2.39
CA GLU A 14 6.96 11.30 3.21
C GLU A 14 6.01 10.26 2.62
N ARG A 15 5.96 10.11 1.29
CA ARG A 15 5.12 9.15 0.58
C ARG A 15 5.33 7.68 1.00
N PHE A 16 6.47 7.36 1.61
CA PHE A 16 6.73 6.00 2.09
C PHE A 16 6.00 5.74 3.42
N HIS A 17 5.66 6.77 4.18
CA HIS A 17 5.00 6.66 5.49
C HIS A 17 5.75 5.78 6.51
N LEU A 18 7.08 5.65 6.40
CA LEU A 18 7.90 4.79 7.27
C LEU A 18 8.57 5.54 8.44
N LYS A 19 8.69 6.87 8.36
CA LYS A 19 9.50 7.68 9.29
C LYS A 19 9.01 7.65 10.74
N GLN A 20 7.71 7.47 10.97
CA GLN A 20 7.12 7.62 12.29
C GLN A 20 7.29 6.39 13.20
N SER A 21 7.80 5.27 12.66
CA SER A 21 8.01 4.05 13.46
C SER A 21 9.35 4.09 14.20
N TYR A 22 9.37 3.69 15.47
CA TYR A 22 10.61 3.47 16.22
C TYR A 22 11.45 2.31 15.67
N ARG A 23 10.81 1.38 14.93
CA ARG A 23 11.48 0.24 14.28
C ARG A 23 12.20 0.64 12.98
N MET A 24 11.97 1.85 12.50
CA MET A 24 12.62 2.36 11.29
C MET A 24 14.07 2.77 11.63
N PRO A 25 15.10 2.13 11.02
CA PRO A 25 16.50 2.45 11.27
C PRO A 25 16.86 3.90 10.87
N PRO A 26 17.99 4.44 11.38
CA PRO A 26 18.42 5.80 11.10
C PRO A 26 18.84 6.03 9.64
N VAL A 27 19.18 4.96 8.92
CA VAL A 27 19.57 5.01 7.50
C VAL A 27 18.70 4.03 6.72
N PHE A 28 18.13 4.49 5.61
CA PHE A 28 17.35 3.69 4.68
C PHE A 28 18.04 3.62 3.32
N LEU A 29 18.16 2.41 2.78
CA LEU A 29 18.68 2.17 1.45
C LEU A 29 17.56 1.55 0.60
N LEU A 30 17.29 2.16 -0.53
CA LEU A 30 16.41 1.59 -1.55
C LEU A 30 17.26 1.22 -2.75
N ALA A 31 17.29 -0.07 -3.08
CA ALA A 31 17.91 -0.53 -4.32
C ALA A 31 17.05 -0.13 -5.52
N ASP A 32 17.69 0.19 -6.64
CA ASP A 32 16.96 0.31 -7.90
C ASP A 32 16.43 -1.08 -8.30
N THR A 33 15.29 -1.13 -8.98
CA THR A 33 14.64 -2.41 -9.34
C THR A 33 15.58 -3.29 -10.16
N GLY A 34 15.68 -4.57 -9.77
CA GLY A 34 16.62 -5.54 -10.33
C GLY A 34 17.95 -5.64 -9.58
N TYR A 35 18.25 -4.73 -8.66
CA TYR A 35 19.42 -4.80 -7.79
C TYR A 35 19.10 -5.43 -6.45
N LEU A 36 20.14 -5.92 -5.77
CA LEU A 36 20.09 -6.47 -4.42
C LEU A 36 21.20 -5.83 -3.58
N ILE A 37 20.86 -5.39 -2.38
CA ILE A 37 21.84 -4.94 -1.38
C ILE A 37 22.08 -6.09 -0.42
N ASN A 38 23.34 -6.47 -0.25
CA ASN A 38 23.73 -7.53 0.68
C ASN A 38 25.07 -7.21 1.34
N THR A 39 25.20 -7.58 2.61
CA THR A 39 26.43 -7.44 3.39
C THR A 39 27.38 -8.64 3.23
N GLN A 40 26.85 -9.82 2.84
CA GLN A 40 27.66 -11.03 2.65
C GLN A 40 28.11 -11.16 1.19
N LYS A 41 29.42 -11.25 0.98
CA LYS A 41 30.00 -11.54 -0.34
C LYS A 41 29.62 -12.95 -0.77
N ASN A 42 29.32 -13.12 -2.06
CA ASN A 42 29.04 -14.40 -2.73
C ASN A 42 27.80 -15.17 -2.21
N GLN A 43 26.94 -14.58 -1.37
CA GLN A 43 25.69 -15.24 -0.96
C GLN A 43 24.75 -15.50 -2.14
N TYR A 44 24.75 -14.60 -3.12
CA TYR A 44 24.02 -14.75 -4.37
C TYR A 44 24.99 -14.65 -5.54
N THR A 45 24.79 -15.51 -6.53
CA THR A 45 25.58 -15.54 -7.76
C THR A 45 24.80 -14.93 -8.91
N SER A 46 25.46 -14.11 -9.73
CA SER A 46 24.95 -13.61 -10.99
C SER A 46 25.18 -14.59 -12.15
N ASP A 47 25.77 -15.77 -11.89
CA ASP A 47 25.98 -16.82 -12.88
C ASP A 47 24.61 -17.44 -13.25
N PRO A 48 24.14 -17.29 -14.49
CA PRO A 48 22.84 -17.81 -14.92
C PRO A 48 22.77 -19.35 -14.89
N ASN A 49 23.92 -20.03 -14.87
CA ASN A 49 24.02 -21.49 -14.82
C ASN A 49 23.99 -22.06 -13.40
N LYS A 50 24.01 -21.20 -12.38
CA LYS A 50 23.88 -21.59 -10.97
C LYS A 50 22.52 -21.14 -10.44
N LYS A 51 22.05 -21.79 -9.36
CA LYS A 51 20.83 -21.37 -8.66
C LYS A 51 21.06 -20.04 -7.93
N GLY A 52 21.00 -18.93 -8.66
CA GLY A 52 20.94 -17.57 -8.13
C GLY A 52 19.51 -17.12 -7.81
N MET A 53 19.35 -15.95 -7.19
CA MET A 53 18.03 -15.35 -6.95
C MET A 53 17.49 -14.79 -8.28
N ARG A 54 16.35 -15.33 -8.74
CA ARG A 54 15.77 -15.02 -10.06
C ARG A 54 14.72 -13.93 -10.06
N GLY A 55 14.15 -13.60 -8.90
CA GLY A 55 13.17 -12.55 -8.72
C GLY A 55 13.19 -12.08 -7.27
N ASN A 56 12.83 -10.82 -7.05
CA ASN A 56 12.76 -10.22 -5.73
C ASN A 56 11.70 -9.10 -5.70
N HIS A 57 11.36 -8.62 -4.51
CA HIS A 57 10.41 -7.53 -4.29
C HIS A 57 10.88 -6.62 -3.16
N GLY A 58 10.09 -5.59 -2.82
CA GLY A 58 10.43 -4.62 -1.77
C GLY A 58 11.14 -3.37 -2.30
N TYR A 59 11.11 -3.16 -3.62
CA TYR A 59 11.52 -1.93 -4.27
C TYR A 59 10.50 -0.81 -4.04
N ASP A 60 10.67 0.31 -4.75
CA ASP A 60 9.75 1.43 -4.70
C ASP A 60 8.31 1.00 -4.97
N ASN A 61 7.38 1.36 -4.08
CA ASN A 61 5.97 1.03 -4.24
C ASN A 61 5.28 1.73 -5.43
N LYS A 62 5.94 2.72 -6.04
CA LYS A 62 5.51 3.36 -7.30
C LYS A 62 6.00 2.63 -8.56
N ASP A 63 6.91 1.66 -8.43
CA ASP A 63 7.32 0.86 -9.57
C ASP A 63 6.15 -0.05 -10.00
N PRO A 64 5.68 0.00 -11.26
CA PRO A 64 4.63 -0.88 -11.75
C PRO A 64 4.91 -2.38 -11.55
N LEU A 65 6.18 -2.80 -11.48
CA LEU A 65 6.57 -4.18 -11.18
C LEU A 65 6.26 -4.58 -9.73
N MET A 66 6.08 -3.62 -8.83
CA MET A 66 5.69 -3.84 -7.42
C MET A 66 4.19 -3.70 -7.19
N HIS A 67 3.40 -3.35 -8.21
CA HIS A 67 1.95 -3.25 -8.07
C HIS A 67 1.31 -4.65 -8.10
N PRO A 68 0.60 -5.08 -7.04
CA PRO A 68 -0.16 -6.32 -7.11
C PRO A 68 -1.42 -6.12 -7.97
N PHE A 69 -1.99 -7.23 -8.44
CA PHE A 69 -3.32 -7.23 -9.04
C PHE A 69 -4.38 -7.55 -7.99
N MET A 70 -5.59 -7.04 -8.20
CA MET A 70 -6.76 -7.35 -7.39
C MET A 70 -7.95 -7.64 -8.31
N VAL A 71 -8.72 -8.67 -7.96
CA VAL A 71 -9.99 -8.99 -8.62
C VAL A 71 -11.08 -9.01 -7.57
N ALA A 72 -12.15 -8.27 -7.81
CA ALA A 72 -13.34 -8.24 -6.97
C ALA A 72 -14.57 -8.52 -7.82
N MET A 73 -15.43 -9.41 -7.32
CA MET A 73 -16.69 -9.76 -7.95
C MET A 73 -17.74 -9.95 -6.86
N GLY A 74 -18.91 -9.40 -7.08
CA GLY A 74 -20.00 -9.52 -6.12
C GLY A 74 -21.25 -8.78 -6.58
N PRO A 75 -22.37 -8.98 -5.87
CA PRO A 75 -23.63 -8.33 -6.18
C PRO A 75 -23.48 -6.81 -6.14
N ASP A 76 -22.71 -6.26 -5.21
CA ASP A 76 -22.53 -4.82 -5.01
C ASP A 76 -21.20 -4.25 -5.54
N ILE A 77 -20.40 -5.06 -6.24
CA ILE A 77 -19.18 -4.57 -6.91
C ILE A 77 -19.53 -4.12 -8.32
N LYS A 78 -19.18 -2.88 -8.65
CA LYS A 78 -19.41 -2.30 -9.98
C LYS A 78 -18.56 -3.02 -11.02
N VAL A 79 -19.17 -3.36 -12.16
CA VAL A 79 -18.42 -3.85 -13.32
C VAL A 79 -17.73 -2.65 -13.96
N MET A 80 -16.41 -2.76 -14.13
CA MET A 80 -15.58 -1.68 -14.64
C MET A 80 -14.91 -2.10 -15.94
N GLU A 81 -14.75 -1.14 -16.84
CA GLU A 81 -13.98 -1.30 -18.06
C GLU A 81 -12.54 -0.82 -17.83
N GLY A 82 -11.58 -1.50 -18.46
CA GLY A 82 -10.17 -1.14 -18.37
C GLY A 82 -9.51 -1.41 -17.01
N ILE A 83 -8.24 -1.02 -16.91
CA ILE A 83 -7.45 -1.15 -15.68
C ILE A 83 -7.84 -0.03 -14.72
N GLN A 84 -8.05 -0.41 -13.45
CA GLN A 84 -8.41 0.50 -12.38
C GLN A 84 -7.27 0.54 -11.38
N HIS A 85 -7.07 1.71 -10.76
CA HIS A 85 -6.04 1.92 -9.74
C HIS A 85 -6.70 2.18 -8.39
N MET A 86 -6.18 1.54 -7.35
CA MET A 86 -6.58 1.78 -5.97
C MET A 86 -5.39 1.65 -5.04
N GLU A 87 -5.42 2.37 -3.93
CA GLU A 87 -4.47 2.18 -2.85
C GLU A 87 -4.86 0.93 -2.04
N GLN A 88 -3.91 0.04 -1.74
CA GLN A 88 -4.21 -1.18 -0.96
C GLN A 88 -4.77 -0.87 0.42
N ILE A 89 -4.38 0.25 1.02
CA ILE A 89 -4.91 0.72 2.31
C ILE A 89 -6.41 1.02 2.25
N ASP A 90 -7.00 1.18 1.06
CA ASP A 90 -8.42 1.42 0.89
C ASP A 90 -9.26 0.14 0.80
N ILE A 91 -8.63 -1.05 0.80
CA ILE A 91 -9.35 -2.33 0.82
C ILE A 91 -10.18 -2.47 2.10
N TYR A 92 -9.61 -2.09 3.25
CA TYR A 92 -10.34 -2.14 4.52
C TYR A 92 -11.60 -1.26 4.53
N PRO A 93 -11.54 0.05 4.19
CA PRO A 93 -12.75 0.86 4.13
C PRO A 93 -13.73 0.39 3.04
N LEU A 94 -13.26 -0.14 1.89
CA LEU A 94 -14.15 -0.76 0.90
C LEU A 94 -14.98 -1.90 1.53
N ILE A 95 -14.32 -2.81 2.24
CA ILE A 95 -14.98 -3.92 2.93
C ILE A 95 -15.98 -3.40 3.97
N CYS A 96 -15.59 -2.39 4.76
CA CYS A 96 -16.52 -1.79 5.71
C CYS A 96 -17.76 -1.18 5.04
N GLY A 97 -17.58 -0.47 3.91
CA GLY A 97 -18.69 0.08 3.13
C GLY A 97 -19.64 -1.01 2.62
N LEU A 98 -19.09 -2.09 2.05
CA LEU A 98 -19.87 -3.23 1.54
C LEU A 98 -20.65 -3.97 2.64
N LEU A 99 -20.11 -3.99 3.87
CA LEU A 99 -20.74 -4.66 5.02
C LEU A 99 -21.63 -3.73 5.86
N GLY A 100 -21.73 -2.44 5.51
CA GLY A 100 -22.50 -1.47 6.31
C GLY A 100 -21.86 -1.12 7.66
N LEU A 101 -20.54 -1.25 7.80
CA LEU A 101 -19.79 -0.94 9.02
C LEU A 101 -19.34 0.53 9.03
N GLN A 102 -20.14 1.42 9.62
CA GLN A 102 -19.90 2.86 9.56
C GLN A 102 -18.88 3.43 10.56
N ARG A 103 -18.36 2.59 11.48
CA ARG A 103 -17.48 3.02 12.59
C ARG A 103 -16.17 2.22 12.56
N PRO A 104 -15.24 2.51 11.64
CA PRO A 104 -13.92 1.89 11.63
C PRO A 104 -13.08 2.40 12.81
N ASN A 105 -11.93 1.76 13.03
CA ASN A 105 -10.85 2.42 13.76
C ASN A 105 -10.25 3.58 12.94
N ARG A 106 -9.39 4.39 13.56
CA ARG A 106 -8.55 5.33 12.81
C ARG A 106 -7.67 4.56 11.82
N ILE A 107 -7.71 4.96 10.56
CA ILE A 107 -7.01 4.31 9.44
C ILE A 107 -6.50 5.36 8.45
N ASP A 108 -5.50 5.00 7.65
CA ASP A 108 -4.99 5.87 6.58
C ASP A 108 -5.80 5.75 5.27
N GLY A 109 -6.53 4.64 5.13
CA GLY A 109 -7.43 4.39 4.01
C GLY A 109 -8.63 5.34 4.02
N ARG A 110 -9.23 5.55 2.85
CA ARG A 110 -10.34 6.49 2.64
C ARG A 110 -11.50 5.80 1.96
N LEU A 111 -12.65 5.73 2.64
CA LEU A 111 -13.87 5.18 2.03
C LEU A 111 -14.26 5.94 0.76
N GLN A 112 -14.10 7.27 0.77
CA GLN A 112 -14.42 8.11 -0.39
C GLN A 112 -13.69 7.70 -1.67
N ARG A 113 -12.46 7.17 -1.58
CA ARG A 113 -11.68 6.74 -2.76
C ARG A 113 -12.22 5.47 -3.40
N VAL A 114 -12.97 4.66 -2.66
CA VAL A 114 -13.45 3.34 -3.11
C VAL A 114 -14.95 3.26 -3.38
N VAL A 115 -15.71 4.30 -3.02
CA VAL A 115 -17.13 4.44 -3.42
C VAL A 115 -17.36 4.22 -4.93
N PRO A 116 -16.52 4.72 -5.86
CA PRO A 116 -16.70 4.48 -7.29
C PRO A 116 -16.71 3.01 -7.71
N PHE A 117 -16.18 2.10 -6.87
CA PHE A 117 -16.13 0.66 -7.10
C PHE A 117 -17.40 -0.08 -6.64
N MET A 118 -18.34 0.61 -5.98
CA MET A 118 -19.57 0.05 -5.45
C MET A 118 -20.75 0.33 -6.38
N LYS A 119 -21.67 -0.64 -6.54
CA LYS A 119 -22.93 -0.42 -7.29
C LYS A 119 -23.91 0.41 -6.48
N THR A 120 -23.96 0.18 -5.17
CA THR A 120 -24.82 0.89 -4.23
C THR A 120 -23.95 1.69 -3.26
N PRO A 121 -23.64 2.96 -3.58
CA PRO A 121 -22.89 3.81 -2.67
C PRO A 121 -23.54 3.92 -1.28
N PRO A 122 -22.75 3.96 -0.19
CA PRO A 122 -23.28 4.29 1.12
C PRO A 122 -23.93 5.69 1.12
N SER A 123 -24.89 5.91 2.04
CA SER A 123 -25.55 7.21 2.16
C SER A 123 -24.59 8.31 2.60
N GLU A 124 -24.92 9.58 2.32
CA GLU A 124 -24.11 10.72 2.78
C GLU A 124 -23.92 10.72 4.30
N GLU A 125 -24.95 10.33 5.06
CA GLU A 125 -24.84 10.23 6.51
C GLU A 125 -23.86 9.12 6.94
N PHE A 126 -23.90 7.96 6.28
CA PHE A 126 -22.92 6.89 6.52
C PHE A 126 -21.50 7.40 6.25
N MET A 127 -21.29 8.05 5.10
CA MET A 127 -19.99 8.58 4.70
C MET A 127 -19.46 9.61 5.70
N ARG A 128 -20.34 10.51 6.17
CA ARG A 128 -20.01 11.53 7.16
C ARG A 128 -19.62 10.92 8.51
N VAL A 129 -20.34 9.88 8.96
CA VAL A 129 -19.99 9.17 10.20
C VAL A 129 -18.66 8.43 10.03
N PHE A 130 -18.51 7.67 8.95
CA PHE A 130 -17.29 6.92 8.65
C PHE A 130 -16.06 7.83 8.63
N GLN A 131 -16.17 9.00 7.99
CA GLN A 131 -15.08 9.97 7.88
C GLN A 131 -14.57 10.42 9.26
N LYS A 132 -15.47 10.65 10.23
CA LYS A 132 -15.09 11.04 11.59
C LYS A 132 -14.28 9.95 12.29
N TYR A 133 -14.62 8.70 12.08
CA TYR A 133 -13.93 7.56 12.67
C TYR A 133 -12.59 7.27 11.97
N GLU A 134 -12.56 7.22 10.63
CA GLU A 134 -11.30 6.94 9.89
C GLU A 134 -10.23 8.03 10.17
N THR A 135 -10.65 9.29 10.36
CA THR A 135 -9.75 10.41 10.70
C THR A 135 -9.36 10.46 12.18
N GLY A 136 -10.00 9.66 13.03
CA GLY A 136 -9.80 9.69 14.48
C GLY A 136 -10.43 10.87 15.20
N ILE A 137 -11.32 11.64 14.55
CA ILE A 137 -12.16 12.66 15.22
C ILE A 137 -13.10 11.99 16.22
N MET A 138 -13.59 10.79 15.90
CA MET A 138 -14.33 9.92 16.81
C MET A 138 -13.58 8.61 17.02
N THR A 139 -13.69 8.05 18.22
CA THR A 139 -13.15 6.73 18.57
C THR A 139 -14.25 5.87 19.21
N HIS A 140 -14.02 4.57 19.31
CA HIS A 140 -14.84 3.72 20.16
C HIS A 140 -14.61 4.12 21.63
N SER A 141 -15.69 4.18 22.40
CA SER A 141 -15.71 4.40 23.85
C SER A 141 -15.35 3.12 24.61
#